data_AF-A0A1V3QNQ5-F1
#
_entry.id   AF-A0A1V3QNQ5-F1
#
_cell.length_a   1.000
_cell.length_b   1.000
_cell.length_c   1.000
_cell.angle_alpha   90.00
_cell.angle_beta   90.00
_cell.angle_gamma   90.00
#
_symmetry.space_group_name_H-M   'P 1'
#
loop_
_entity.id
_entity.type
_entity.pdbx_description
1 polymer ?
#
loop_
_entity_poly.entity_id
_entity_poly.type
_entity_poly.pdbx_seq_one_letter_code
_entity_poly.pdbx_strand_id
1 'polypeptide(L)'
;MVIALGAFGHDSHAARLAIELGKQALDAHDVKVIILVWHFVSGCMIVFGMLCIWAWWRARHGERSAFFISDLIGLFYIVTGLLSVWYSGIVFFWLFFALGVLLIISSLPLRRA
;
A
#
# COMPACT_ATOMS: atom_id res chain seq x y z
N MET A 1 8.94 -5.37 -3.00
CA MET A 1 8.11 -6.56 -3.30
C MET A 1 7.06 -6.87 -2.23
N VAL A 2 7.32 -6.67 -0.93
CA VAL A 2 6.33 -6.93 0.14
C VAL A 2 5.06 -6.06 0.04
N ILE A 3 5.17 -4.87 -0.56
CA ILE A 3 4.01 -3.99 -0.84
C ILE A 3 2.96 -4.67 -1.74
N ALA A 4 3.37 -5.43 -2.76
CA ALA A 4 2.45 -6.17 -3.61
C ALA A 4 1.79 -7.35 -2.87
N LEU A 5 2.48 -7.95 -1.90
CA LEU A 5 1.90 -8.97 -1.02
C LEU A 5 0.81 -8.39 -0.10
N GLY A 6 0.91 -7.09 0.22
CA GLY A 6 -0.14 -6.34 0.92
C GLY A 6 -1.46 -6.30 0.14
N ALA A 7 -1.43 -6.28 -1.20
CA ALA A 7 -2.62 -6.33 -2.03
C ALA A 7 -3.39 -7.65 -1.82
N PHE A 8 -2.68 -8.78 -1.80
CA PHE A 8 -3.28 -10.10 -1.56
C PHE A 8 -3.83 -10.24 -0.13
N GLY A 9 -3.13 -9.68 0.87
CA GLY A 9 -3.61 -9.66 2.26
C GLY A 9 -4.85 -8.77 2.46
N HIS A 10 -4.94 -7.65 1.72
CA HIS A 10 -6.09 -6.77 1.72
C HIS A 10 -7.28 -7.43 1.02
N ASP A 11 -7.08 -8.00 -0.16
CA ASP A 11 -8.14 -8.63 -0.95
C ASP A 11 -8.71 -9.91 -0.30
N SER A 12 -7.89 -10.69 0.42
CA SER A 12 -8.35 -11.90 1.12
C SER A 12 -9.37 -11.62 2.23
N HIS A 13 -9.45 -10.39 2.73
CA HIS A 13 -10.45 -9.95 3.71
C HIS A 13 -11.74 -9.40 3.07
N ALA A 14 -11.79 -9.22 1.74
CA ALA A 14 -12.94 -8.64 1.04
C ALA A 14 -14.23 -9.44 1.25
N ALA A 15 -14.15 -10.78 1.23
CA ALA A 15 -15.30 -11.65 1.49
C ALA A 15 -15.83 -11.49 2.93
N ARG A 16 -14.93 -11.36 3.90
CA ARG A 16 -15.29 -11.14 5.31
C ARG A 16 -15.89 -9.75 5.51
N LEU A 17 -15.33 -8.73 4.85
CA LEU A 17 -15.86 -7.37 4.86
C LEU A 17 -17.28 -7.32 4.28
N ALA A 18 -17.54 -7.99 3.16
CA ALA A 18 -18.87 -8.06 2.56
C ALA A 18 -19.90 -8.73 3.49
N ILE A 19 -19.48 -9.79 4.22
CA ILE A 19 -20.32 -10.47 5.22
C ILE A 19 -20.64 -9.54 6.40
N GLU A 20 -19.66 -8.79 6.92
CA GLU A 20 -19.88 -7.86 8.04
C GLU A 20 -20.72 -6.64 7.63
N LEU A 21 -20.50 -6.11 6.41
CA LEU A 21 -21.31 -5.02 5.86
C LEU A 21 -22.77 -5.44 5.66
N GLY A 22 -23.01 -6.68 5.23
CA GLY A 22 -24.36 -7.23 5.08
C GLY A 22 -25.14 -7.39 6.39
N LYS A 23 -24.48 -7.30 7.56
CA LYS A 23 -25.13 -7.29 8.87
C LYS A 23 -25.56 -5.89 9.32
N GLN A 24 -25.10 -4.84 8.64
CA GLN A 24 -25.45 -3.46 8.96
C GLN A 24 -26.58 -2.95 8.07
N ALA A 25 -27.36 -2.00 8.58
CA ALA A 25 -28.39 -1.30 7.81
C ALA A 25 -27.77 -0.23 6.89
N LEU A 26 -26.75 -0.60 6.11
CA LEU A 26 -26.21 0.23 5.04
C LEU A 26 -27.03 0.05 3.77
N ASP A 27 -27.16 1.13 3.00
CA ASP A 27 -27.78 1.02 1.68
C ASP A 27 -26.94 0.14 0.75
N ALA A 28 -27.61 -0.59 -0.13
CA ALA A 28 -26.96 -1.52 -1.06
C ALA A 28 -26.02 -0.80 -2.04
N HIS A 29 -26.24 0.49 -2.28
CA HIS A 29 -25.33 1.32 -3.06
C HIS A 29 -23.99 1.52 -2.33
N ASP A 30 -24.04 1.91 -1.05
CA ASP A 30 -22.84 2.21 -0.25
C ASP A 30 -21.96 0.96 -0.08
N VAL A 31 -22.56 -0.20 0.14
CA VAL A 31 -21.82 -1.47 0.23
C VAL A 31 -21.08 -1.79 -1.08
N LYS A 32 -21.70 -1.55 -2.24
CA LYS A 32 -21.05 -1.74 -3.55
C LYS A 32 -19.88 -0.78 -3.74
N VAL A 33 -20.04 0.49 -3.35
CA VAL A 33 -18.98 1.50 -3.44
C VAL A 33 -17.80 1.09 -2.55
N ILE A 34 -18.05 0.66 -1.31
CA ILE A 34 -17.00 0.24 -0.37
C ILE A 34 -16.21 -0.95 -0.93
N ILE A 35 -16.89 -1.98 -1.45
CA ILE A 35 -16.23 -3.15 -2.05
C ILE A 35 -15.43 -2.76 -3.31
N LEU A 36 -15.98 -1.88 -4.15
CA LEU A 36 -15.29 -1.40 -5.35
C LEU A 36 -14.01 -0.64 -4.98
N VAL A 37 -14.09 0.27 -4.01
CA VAL A 37 -12.93 1.02 -3.49
C VAL A 37 -11.91 0.07 -2.87
N TRP A 38 -12.36 -0.97 -2.17
CA TRP A 38 -11.48 -1.99 -1.59
C TRP A 38 -10.62 -2.70 -2.64
N HIS A 39 -11.23 -3.15 -3.74
CA HIS A 39 -10.50 -3.77 -4.85
C HIS A 39 -9.63 -2.76 -5.61
N PHE A 40 -10.10 -1.53 -5.79
CA PHE A 40 -9.31 -0.47 -6.41
C PHE A 40 -8.02 -0.19 -5.62
N VAL A 41 -8.13 -0.09 -4.29
CA VAL A 41 -6.98 0.09 -3.40
C VAL A 41 -6.01 -1.10 -3.49
N SER A 42 -6.52 -2.34 -3.56
CA SER A 42 -5.70 -3.53 -3.82
C SER A 42 -4.93 -3.41 -5.15
N GLY A 43 -5.61 -3.00 -6.23
CA GLY A 43 -4.99 -2.73 -7.53
C GLY A 43 -3.88 -1.67 -7.46
N CYS A 44 -4.12 -0.57 -6.75
CA CYS A 44 -3.10 0.46 -6.52
C CYS A 44 -1.87 -0.09 -5.80
N MET A 45 -2.04 -0.96 -4.80
CA MET A 45 -0.90 -1.59 -4.11
C MET A 45 -0.06 -2.47 -5.05
N ILE A 46 -0.70 -3.17 -6.01
CA ILE A 46 0.03 -3.95 -7.02
C ILE A 46 0.81 -3.01 -7.95
N VAL A 47 0.16 -1.95 -8.45
CA VAL A 47 0.81 -0.96 -9.32
C VAL A 47 2.01 -0.31 -8.62
N PHE A 48 1.87 0.06 -7.35
CA PHE A 48 3.00 0.57 -6.55
C PHE A 48 4.11 -0.46 -6.38
N GLY A 49 3.75 -1.73 -6.14
CA GLY A 49 4.71 -2.83 -6.12
C GLY A 49 5.50 -2.96 -7.43
N MET A 50 4.81 -2.87 -8.58
CA MET A 50 5.45 -2.90 -9.90
C MET A 50 6.36 -1.69 -10.13
N LEU A 51 5.91 -0.49 -9.75
CA LEU A 51 6.71 0.73 -9.86
C LEU A 51 7.97 0.67 -9.01
N CYS A 52 7.92 0.07 -7.81
CA CYS A 52 9.12 -0.15 -7.00
C CYS A 52 10.10 -1.14 -7.66
N ILE A 53 9.62 -2.21 -8.28
CA ILE A 53 10.47 -3.17 -9.03
C ILE A 53 11.10 -2.47 -10.23
N TRP A 54 10.32 -1.69 -10.96
CA TRP A 54 10.77 -0.92 -12.11
C TRP A 54 11.81 0.13 -11.72
N ALA A 55 11.58 0.87 -10.63
CA ALA A 55 12.52 1.84 -10.10
C ALA A 55 13.84 1.18 -9.66
N TRP A 56 13.78 0.01 -9.02
CA TRP A 56 14.96 -0.77 -8.67
C TRP A 56 15.75 -1.22 -9.91
N TRP A 57 15.06 -1.70 -10.94
CA TRP A 57 15.70 -2.08 -12.20
C TRP A 57 16.38 -0.89 -12.88
N ARG A 58 15.72 0.27 -12.95
CA ARG A 58 16.27 1.52 -13.51
C ARG A 58 17.46 2.05 -12.71
N ALA A 59 17.40 1.99 -11.38
CA ALA A 59 18.51 2.35 -10.50
C ALA A 59 19.78 1.51 -10.77
N ARG A 60 19.61 0.21 -11.07
CA ARG A 60 20.74 -0.67 -11.45
C ARG A 60 21.36 -0.32 -12.81
N HIS A 61 20.66 0.43 -13.65
CA HIS A 61 21.16 0.94 -14.93
C HIS A 61 21.72 2.38 -14.83
N GLY A 62 21.86 2.94 -13.61
CA GLY A 62 22.46 4.25 -13.37
C GLY A 62 21.50 5.44 -13.45
N GLU A 63 20.20 5.21 -13.71
CA GLU A 63 19.20 6.28 -13.77
C GLU A 63 18.74 6.70 -12.36
N ARG A 64 19.29 7.80 -11.85
CA ARG A 64 18.98 8.34 -10.51
C ARG A 64 17.58 8.95 -10.38
N SER A 65 16.89 9.27 -11.48
CA SER A 65 15.52 9.80 -11.44
C SER A 65 14.50 8.76 -10.95
N ALA A 66 14.84 7.46 -11.01
CA ALA A 66 13.98 6.36 -10.59
C ALA A 66 13.65 6.36 -9.08
N PHE A 67 14.48 7.01 -8.26
CA PHE A 67 14.29 7.05 -6.81
C PHE A 67 13.15 7.96 -6.35
N PHE A 68 12.78 8.96 -7.15
CA PHE A 68 11.73 9.93 -6.80
C PHE A 68 10.37 9.25 -6.58
N ILE A 69 10.00 8.34 -7.49
CA ILE A 69 8.72 7.60 -7.40
C ILE A 69 8.72 6.67 -6.20
N SER A 70 9.86 6.02 -5.90
CA SER A 70 9.97 5.14 -4.73
C SER A 70 9.87 5.91 -3.41
N ASP A 71 10.43 7.11 -3.33
CA ASP A 71 10.32 7.97 -2.14
C ASP A 71 8.89 8.45 -1.92
N LEU A 72 8.22 8.86 -3.00
CA LEU A 72 6.83 9.32 -2.92
C LEU A 72 5.91 8.21 -2.40
N ILE A 73 6.08 6.98 -2.89
CA ILE A 73 5.36 5.80 -2.41
C ILE A 73 5.70 5.51 -0.94
N GLY A 74 6.98 5.54 -0.58
CA GLY A 74 7.43 5.27 0.79
C GLY A 74 6.87 6.28 1.81
N LEU A 75 6.93 7.57 1.47
CA LEU A 75 6.40 8.64 2.30
C LEU A 75 4.88 8.53 2.45
N PHE A 76 4.17 8.22 1.35
CA PHE A 76 2.73 8.00 1.39
C PHE A 76 2.37 6.85 2.35
N TYR A 77 3.09 5.72 2.26
CA TYR A 77 2.88 4.56 3.15
C TYR A 77 3.13 4.90 4.63
N ILE A 78 4.15 5.72 4.92
CA ILE A 78 4.45 6.20 6.27
C ILE A 78 3.32 7.07 6.82
N VAL A 79 2.91 8.09 6.06
CA VAL A 79 1.88 9.05 6.49
C VAL A 79 0.54 8.34 6.66
N THR A 80 0.13 7.54 5.67
CA THR A 80 -1.14 6.80 5.74
C THR A 80 -1.14 5.77 6.85
N GLY A 81 -0.03 5.04 7.08
CA GLY A 81 0.09 4.11 8.20
C GLY A 81 -0.07 4.80 9.55
N LEU A 82 0.64 5.91 9.78
CA LEU A 82 0.56 6.69 11.01
C LEU A 82 -0.84 7.26 11.25
N LEU A 83 -1.43 7.90 10.23
CA LEU A 83 -2.77 8.47 10.33
C LEU A 83 -3.83 7.40 10.59
N SER A 84 -3.68 6.23 9.95
CA SER A 84 -4.63 5.12 10.14
C SER A 84 -4.55 4.54 11.55
N VAL A 85 -3.34 4.36 12.11
CA VAL A 85 -3.18 3.96 13.52
C VAL A 85 -3.77 5.01 14.45
N TRP A 86 -3.48 6.29 14.23
CA TRP A 86 -3.96 7.36 15.09
C TRP A 86 -5.48 7.49 15.08
N TYR A 87 -6.10 7.38 13.90
CA TYR A 87 -7.54 7.55 13.75
C TYR A 87 -8.35 6.32 14.17
N SER A 88 -7.89 5.12 13.79
CA SER A 88 -8.65 3.87 14.01
C SER A 88 -8.24 3.09 15.27
N GLY A 89 -7.03 3.33 15.81
CA GLY A 89 -6.45 2.53 16.89
C GLY A 89 -6.02 1.11 16.48
N ILE A 90 -6.17 0.74 15.20
CA ILE A 90 -5.91 -0.63 14.73
C ILE A 90 -4.40 -0.81 14.49
N VAL A 91 -3.78 -1.68 15.29
CA VAL A 91 -2.33 -1.94 15.28
C VAL A 91 -1.82 -2.48 13.94
N PHE A 92 -2.67 -3.17 13.17
CA PHE A 92 -2.32 -3.70 11.85
C PHE A 92 -1.77 -2.63 10.89
N PHE A 93 -2.24 -1.38 11.00
CA PHE A 93 -1.79 -0.30 10.12
C PHE A 93 -0.32 0.10 10.30
N TRP A 94 0.32 -0.30 11.40
CA TRP A 94 1.78 -0.18 11.54
C TRP A 94 2.56 -0.91 10.45
N LEU A 95 1.97 -1.92 9.82
CA LEU A 95 2.57 -2.62 8.69
C LEU A 95 2.84 -1.66 7.52
N PHE A 96 1.92 -0.75 7.21
CA PHE A 96 2.10 0.24 6.14
C PHE A 96 3.24 1.20 6.46
N PHE A 97 3.31 1.66 7.70
CA PHE A 97 4.43 2.47 8.18
C PHE A 97 5.76 1.73 8.04
N ALA A 98 5.84 0.49 8.54
CA ALA A 98 7.05 -0.33 8.45
C ALA A 98 7.47 -0.58 6.99
N LEU A 99 6.52 -0.84 6.08
CA LEU A 99 6.78 -1.01 4.65
C LEU A 99 7.31 0.25 4.00
N GLY A 100 6.76 1.42 4.32
CA GLY A 100 7.23 2.71 3.81
C GLY A 100 8.65 3.04 4.30
N VAL A 101 8.92 2.84 5.59
CA VAL A 101 10.26 3.01 6.17
C VAL A 101 11.26 2.05 5.51
N LEU A 102 10.91 0.78 5.37
CA LEU A 102 11.79 -0.23 4.77
C LEU A 102 12.08 0.08 3.29
N LEU A 103 11.11 0.61 2.54
CA LEU A 103 11.30 1.03 1.16
C LEU A 103 12.30 2.19 1.06
N ILE A 104 12.18 3.21 1.91
CA ILE A 104 13.11 4.34 1.93
C ILE A 104 14.52 3.86 2.32
N ILE A 105 14.64 3.10 3.42
CA ILE A 105 15.94 2.61 3.90
C ILE A 105 16.62 1.72 2.85
N SER A 106 15.88 0.79 2.24
CA SER A 106 16.45 -0.09 1.21
C SER A 106 16.87 0.65 -0.06
N SER A 107 16.32 1.85 -0.32
CA SER A 107 16.74 2.70 -1.43
C SER A 107 18.04 3.48 -1.15
N LEU A 108 18.42 3.69 0.12
CA LEU A 108 19.59 4.51 0.49
C LEU A 108 20.93 3.93 -0.02
N PRO A 109 21.22 2.61 0.10
CA PRO A 109 22.45 2.03 -0.45
C PRO A 109 22.51 2.15 -1.98
N LEU A 110 21.37 1.99 -2.67
CA LEU A 110 21.31 2.11 -4.14
C LEU A 110 21.56 3.53 -4.65
N ARG A 111 21.40 4.56 -3.82
CA ARG A 111 21.73 5.96 -4.17
C ARG A 111 23.21 6.27 -4.02
N ARG A 112 23.93 5.49 -3.20
CA ARG A 112 25.37 5.66 -2.92
C ARG A 112 26.26 4.84 -3.85
N ALA A 113 25.69 3.88 -4.57
CA ALA A 113 26.33 3.13 -5.66
C ALA A 113 26.35 3.95 -6.96
#